data_AF-A0A928AY89-F1
#
_entry.id   AF-A0A928AY89-F1
#
_cell.length_a   1.000
_cell.length_b   1.000
_cell.length_c   1.000
_cell.angle_alpha   90.00
_cell.angle_beta   90.00
_cell.angle_gamma   90.00
#
_symmetry.space_group_name_H-M   'P 1'
#
loop_
_entity.id
_entity.type
_entity.pdbx_description
1 polymer ?
#
loop_
_entity_poly.entity_id
_entity_poly.type
_entity_poly.pdbx_seq_one_letter_code
_entity_poly.pdbx_strand_id
1 'polypeptide(L)'
;MLLLLFVEYVASVTMFMHSHIIDGVVVSHSHFYAGSGEAPGHTHSSQQAKVLSQLTFYVALAATAAMAVAKPVRRLISTLVETCYETLLRSVAHSSLRAPPVVIE
;
A
#
# COMPACT_ATOMS: atom_id res chain seq x y z
N MET A 1 -1.79 -5.63 7.84
CA MET A 1 -2.12 -4.50 6.95
C MET A 1 -2.36 -4.96 5.53
N LEU A 2 -1.41 -5.60 4.84
CA LEU A 2 -1.62 -6.10 3.46
C LEU A 2 -2.78 -7.09 3.32
N LEU A 3 -2.92 -8.05 4.24
CA LEU A 3 -4.02 -9.00 4.24
C LEU A 3 -5.39 -8.32 4.38
N LEU A 4 -5.50 -7.32 5.28
CA LEU A 4 -6.74 -6.56 5.47
C LEU A 4 -7.09 -5.77 4.22
N LEU A 5 -6.09 -5.13 3.59
CA LEU A 5 -6.25 -4.40 2.33
C LEU A 5 -6.71 -5.32 1.19
N PHE A 6 -6.16 -6.53 1.12
CA PHE A 6 -6.55 -7.53 0.13
C PHE A 6 -7.97 -8.04 0.37
N VAL A 7 -8.33 -8.34 1.62
CA VAL A 7 -9.68 -8.79 2.01
C VAL A 7 -10.71 -7.70 1.76
N GLU A 8 -10.41 -6.45 2.14
CA GLU A 8 -11.26 -5.28 1.90
C GLU A 8 -11.44 -5.01 0.41
N TYR A 9 -10.36 -5.11 -0.39
CA TYR A 9 -10.44 -4.99 -1.84
C TYR A 9 -11.34 -6.08 -2.44
N VAL A 10 -11.11 -7.35 -2.08
CA VAL A 10 -11.91 -8.47 -2.57
C VAL A 10 -13.39 -8.32 -2.18
N ALA A 11 -13.68 -7.94 -0.93
CA ALA A 11 -15.05 -7.68 -0.50
C ALA A 11 -15.69 -6.53 -1.30
N SER A 12 -14.96 -5.42 -1.48
CA SER A 12 -15.46 -4.23 -2.18
C SER A 12 -15.77 -4.50 -3.65
N VAL A 13 -14.97 -5.33 -4.34
CA VAL A 13 -15.19 -5.66 -5.75
C VAL A 13 -16.17 -6.81 -5.98
N THR A 14 -16.63 -7.49 -4.92
CA THR A 14 -17.56 -8.64 -5.02
C THR A 14 -18.95 -8.36 -4.44
N MET A 15 -19.10 -7.31 -3.63
CA MET A 15 -20.38 -6.94 -3.01
C MET A 15 -21.12 -5.91 -3.85
N PHE A 16 -22.30 -6.26 -4.37
CA PHE A 16 -23.08 -5.38 -5.25
C PHE A 16 -24.23 -4.72 -4.49
N MET A 17 -24.31 -3.38 -4.56
CA MET A 17 -25.40 -2.62 -3.95
C MET A 17 -26.60 -2.60 -4.87
N HIS A 18 -27.77 -2.87 -4.31
CA HIS A 18 -29.04 -2.63 -4.97
C HIS A 18 -30.11 -2.26 -3.92
N SER A 19 -31.23 -1.74 -4.41
CA SER A 19 -32.33 -1.26 -3.57
C SER A 19 -33.64 -1.86 -4.02
N HIS A 20 -34.52 -2.12 -3.05
CA HIS A 20 -35.88 -2.60 -3.24
C HIS A 20 -36.85 -1.54 -2.74
N ILE A 21 -38.02 -1.41 -3.38
CA ILE A 21 -39.12 -0.60 -2.86
C ILE A 21 -40.14 -1.58 -2.29
N ILE A 22 -40.22 -1.64 -0.96
CA ILE A 22 -41.17 -2.50 -0.24
C ILE A 22 -42.14 -1.57 0.47
N ASP A 23 -43.43 -1.63 0.11
CA ASP A 23 -44.50 -0.80 0.67
C ASP A 23 -44.20 0.71 0.66
N GLY A 24 -43.54 1.19 -0.40
CA GLY A 24 -43.17 2.59 -0.58
C GLY A 24 -41.90 3.03 0.18
N VAL A 25 -41.26 2.13 0.94
CA VAL A 25 -39.98 2.38 1.62
C VAL A 25 -38.84 1.80 0.79
N VAL A 26 -37.78 2.60 0.60
CA VAL A 26 -36.56 2.15 -0.08
C VAL A 26 -35.67 1.39 0.91
N VAL A 27 -35.44 0.12 0.63
CA VAL A 27 -34.54 -0.76 1.40
C VAL A 27 -33.31 -1.08 0.54
N SER A 28 -32.16 -0.57 0.95
CA SER A 28 -30.88 -0.81 0.27
C SER A 28 -30.06 -1.86 1.00
N HIS A 29 -29.53 -2.84 0.27
CA HIS A 29 -28.67 -3.86 0.86
C HIS A 29 -27.59 -4.37 -0.10
N SER A 30 -26.72 -5.19 0.47
CA SER A 30 -25.49 -5.69 -0.12
C SER A 30 -25.40 -7.20 -0.02
N HIS A 31 -25.07 -7.87 -1.12
CA HIS A 31 -24.81 -9.31 -1.11
C HIS A 31 -23.67 -9.66 -2.07
N PHE A 32 -23.03 -10.80 -1.81
CA PHE A 32 -22.16 -11.42 -2.80
C PHE A 32 -22.99 -11.77 -4.02
N TYR A 33 -22.45 -11.52 -5.21
CA TYR A 33 -23.11 -11.92 -6.44
C TYR A 33 -23.38 -13.44 -6.45
N ALA A 34 -24.64 -13.80 -6.23
CA ALA A 34 -25.16 -15.16 -6.24
C ALA A 34 -26.38 -15.16 -7.15
N GLY A 35 -26.14 -15.11 -8.46
CA GLY A 35 -27.14 -14.83 -9.49
C GLY A 35 -28.47 -15.54 -9.27
N SER A 36 -29.47 -14.80 -8.78
CA SER A 36 -30.89 -15.15 -8.81
C SER A 36 -31.74 -13.98 -8.28
N GLY A 37 -32.97 -13.89 -8.77
CA GLY A 37 -33.99 -12.94 -8.31
C GLY A 37 -34.52 -12.05 -9.42
N GLU A 38 -33.94 -10.86 -9.59
CA GLU A 38 -34.52 -9.80 -10.43
C GLU A 38 -33.54 -9.12 -11.41
N ALA A 39 -32.31 -9.61 -11.49
CA ALA A 39 -31.35 -9.22 -12.52
C ALA A 39 -30.88 -10.46 -13.28
N PRO A 40 -30.99 -10.51 -14.63
CA PRO A 40 -30.44 -11.62 -15.39
C PRO A 40 -28.95 -11.66 -15.09
N GLY A 41 -28.46 -12.83 -14.68
CA GLY A 41 -27.08 -12.99 -14.27
C GLY A 41 -26.14 -12.33 -15.28
N HIS A 42 -25.36 -11.36 -14.84
CA HIS A 42 -24.23 -10.87 -15.60
C HIS A 42 -23.20 -12.00 -15.61
N THR A 43 -23.34 -12.88 -16.59
CA THR A 43 -22.37 -13.92 -16.87
C THR A 43 -21.16 -13.26 -17.50
N HIS A 44 -20.06 -13.22 -16.77
CA HIS A 44 -18.79 -12.96 -17.41
C HIS A 44 -18.50 -14.09 -18.39
N SER A 45 -18.21 -13.73 -19.64
CA SER A 45 -17.62 -14.72 -20.53
C SER A 45 -16.31 -15.22 -19.91
N SER A 46 -15.93 -16.46 -20.19
CA SER A 46 -14.64 -17.02 -19.73
C SER A 46 -13.46 -16.12 -20.08
N GLN A 47 -13.56 -15.41 -21.20
CA GLN A 47 -12.58 -14.42 -21.63
C GLN A 47 -12.54 -13.17 -20.75
N GLN A 48 -13.69 -12.63 -20.34
CA GLN A 48 -13.76 -11.49 -19.40
C GLN A 48 -13.18 -11.86 -18.03
N ALA A 49 -13.51 -13.05 -17.52
CA ALA A 49 -12.94 -13.54 -16.27
C ALA A 49 -11.42 -13.73 -16.35
N LYS A 50 -10.91 -14.21 -17.49
CA LYS A 50 -9.47 -14.35 -17.74
C LYS A 50 -8.77 -12.99 -17.77
N VAL A 51 -9.34 -11.99 -18.43
CA VAL A 51 -8.81 -10.62 -18.45
C VAL A 51 -8.73 -10.04 -17.04
N LEU A 52 -9.79 -10.19 -16.24
CA LEU A 52 -9.82 -9.71 -14.87
C LEU A 52 -8.75 -10.40 -14.00
N SER A 53 -8.60 -11.71 -14.14
CA SER A 53 -7.55 -12.49 -13.45
C SER A 53 -6.15 -12.02 -13.84
N GLN A 54 -5.89 -11.84 -15.14
CA GLN A 54 -4.60 -11.34 -15.64
C GLN A 54 -4.30 -9.93 -15.13
N LEU A 55 -5.28 -9.02 -15.17
CA LEU A 55 -5.11 -7.66 -14.66
C LEU A 55 -4.80 -7.66 -13.17
N THR A 56 -5.54 -8.44 -12.38
CA THR A 56 -5.31 -8.58 -10.94
C THR A 56 -3.92 -9.13 -10.65
N PHE A 57 -3.47 -10.13 -11.41
CA PHE A 57 -2.11 -10.66 -11.31
C PHE A 57 -1.04 -9.61 -11.62
N TYR A 58 -1.18 -8.84 -12.70
CA TYR A 58 -0.22 -7.80 -13.06
C TYR A 58 -0.15 -6.68 -12.02
N VAL A 59 -1.29 -6.25 -11.46
CA VAL A 59 -1.33 -5.25 -10.38
C VAL A 59 -0.61 -5.77 -9.13
N ALA A 60 -0.88 -7.02 -8.73
CA ALA A 60 -0.21 -7.64 -7.59
C ALA A 60 1.31 -7.81 -7.82
N LEU A 61 1.70 -8.18 -9.03
CA LEU A 61 3.11 -8.31 -9.42
C LEU A 61 3.82 -6.96 -9.39
N ALA A 62 3.21 -5.92 -9.95
CA ALA A 62 3.75 -4.56 -9.94
C ALA A 62 3.92 -4.03 -8.51
N ALA A 63 2.91 -4.22 -7.66
CA ALA A 63 3.00 -3.85 -6.24
C ALA A 63 4.13 -4.60 -5.52
N THR A 64 4.29 -5.90 -5.80
CA THR A 64 5.36 -6.73 -5.22
C THR A 64 6.74 -6.25 -5.66
N ALA A 65 6.92 -5.97 -6.96
CA ALA A 65 8.16 -5.43 -7.50
C ALA A 65 8.51 -4.06 -6.91
N ALA A 66 7.52 -3.15 -6.81
CA ALA A 66 7.70 -1.85 -6.18
C ALA A 66 8.16 -2.00 -4.72
N MET A 67 7.56 -2.90 -3.95
CA MET A 67 7.96 -3.18 -2.57
C MET A 67 9.35 -3.82 -2.47
N ALA A 68 9.73 -4.67 -3.43
CA ALA A 68 11.05 -5.29 -3.50
C ALA A 68 12.16 -4.27 -3.75
N VAL A 69 11.88 -3.18 -4.47
CA VAL A 69 12.83 -2.08 -4.73
C VAL A 69 12.80 -1.03 -3.60
N ALA A 70 11.61 -0.64 -3.13
CA ALA A 70 11.48 0.39 -2.11
C ALA A 70 12.16 0.02 -0.78
N LYS A 71 12.10 -1.26 -0.39
CA LYS A 71 12.75 -1.76 0.85
C LYS A 71 14.27 -1.59 0.87
N PRO A 72 15.06 -2.11 -0.10
CA PRO A 72 16.51 -1.94 -0.12
C PRO A 72 16.91 -0.48 -0.31
N VAL A 73 16.21 0.29 -1.14
CA VAL A 73 16.47 1.74 -1.30
C VAL A 73 16.32 2.46 0.02
N ARG A 74 15.23 2.22 0.75
CA ARG A 74 15.02 2.82 2.08
C ARG A 74 16.12 2.41 3.07
N ARG A 75 16.55 1.13 3.05
CA ARG A 75 17.66 0.66 3.89
C ARG A 75 18.97 1.37 3.55
N LEU A 76 19.30 1.49 2.27
CA LEU A 76 20.50 2.17 1.80
C LEU A 76 20.52 3.64 2.25
N ILE A 77 19.40 4.36 2.04
CA ILE A 77 19.27 5.75 2.50
C ILE A 77 19.47 5.85 4.01
N SER A 78 18.84 4.98 4.79
CA SER A 78 19.01 4.96 6.25
C SER A 78 20.47 4.77 6.66
N THR A 79 21.16 3.80 6.06
CA THR A 79 22.58 3.54 6.36
C THR A 79 23.50 4.69 5.95
N LEU A 80 23.21 5.37 4.83
CA LEU A 80 23.97 6.53 4.39
C LEU A 80 23.77 7.71 5.35
N VAL A 81 22.53 7.95 5.81
CA VAL A 81 22.22 9.02 6.77
C VAL A 81 22.93 8.78 8.10
N GLU A 82 22.88 7.55 8.65
CA GLU A 82 23.61 7.19 9.88
C GLU A 82 25.12 7.36 9.70
N THR A 83 25.69 6.88 8.60
CA THR A 83 27.14 6.98 8.34
C THR A 83 27.58 8.44 8.22
N CYS A 84 26.82 9.27 7.50
CA CYS A 84 27.09 10.71 7.39
C CYS A 84 27.00 11.40 8.75
N TYR A 85 25.98 11.07 9.56
CA TYR A 85 25.79 11.64 10.89
C TYR A 85 26.97 11.30 11.82
N GLU A 86 27.37 10.03 11.89
CA GLU A 86 28.53 9.60 12.70
C GLU A 86 29.84 10.23 12.21
N THR A 87 30.04 10.33 10.89
CA THR A 87 31.25 10.97 10.33
C THR A 87 31.30 12.45 10.68
N LEU A 88 30.17 13.17 10.61
CA LEU A 88 30.06 14.57 11.01
C LEU A 88 30.31 14.75 12.51
N LEU A 89 29.70 13.94 13.37
CA LEU A 89 29.94 13.99 14.81
C LEU A 89 31.40 13.74 15.17
N ARG A 90 32.04 12.76 14.52
CA ARG A 90 33.46 12.45 14.74
C ARG A 90 34.39 13.56 14.25
N SER A 91 34.04 14.21 13.13
CA SER A 91 34.74 15.40 12.63
C SER A 91 34.65 16.57 13.59
N VAL A 92 33.48 16.81 14.20
CA VAL A 92 33.28 17.84 15.24
C VAL A 92 34.04 17.47 16.52
N ALA A 93 34.08 16.19 16.91
CA ALA A 93 34.84 15.74 18.07
C ALA A 93 36.37 15.88 17.89
N HIS A 94 36.87 15.80 16.65
CA HIS A 94 38.30 15.94 16.33
C HIS A 94 38.76 17.39 16.09
N SER A 95 37.85 18.34 15.90
CA SER A 95 38.18 19.75 15.75
C SER A 95 38.29 20.41 17.12
N SER A 96 39.43 20.19 17.78
CA SER A 96 40.26 21.15 18.53
C SER A 96 39.70 22.52 18.98
N LEU A 97 38.46 22.64 19.47
CA LEU A 97 37.90 23.92 19.94
C LEU A 97 38.23 24.25 21.41
N ARG A 98 39.49 24.04 21.81
CA ARG A 98 40.13 24.87 22.84
C ARG A 98 41.35 25.50 22.20
N ALA A 99 41.30 26.81 21.96
CA ALA A 99 42.53 27.57 21.77
C ALA A 99 43.42 27.35 23.02
N PRO A 100 44.75 27.18 22.86
CA PRO A 100 45.65 27.08 24.00
C PRO A 100 45.45 28.28 24.93
N PRO A 101 45.49 28.11 26.26
CA PRO A 101 45.30 29.22 27.18
C PRO A 101 46.35 30.30 26.91
N VAL A 102 45.88 31.54 26.72
CA VAL A 102 46.75 32.71 26.57
C VAL A 102 47.43 32.96 27.92
N VAL A 103 48.76 32.92 27.92
CA VAL A 103 49.56 33.37 29.07
C VAL A 103 49.57 34.90 29.02
N ILE A 104 48.99 35.53 30.03
CA ILE A 104 49.06 36.99 30.22
C ILE A 104 50.21 37.22 31.20
N GLU A 105 51.33 37.78 30.70
CA GLU A 105 52.43 38.32 31.50
C GLU A 105 52.10 39.72 32.03
#